data_AF-A0A8B8BYR4-F1
#
_entry.id   AF-A0A8B8BYR4-F1
#
_cell.length_a   1.000
_cell.length_b   1.000
_cell.length_c   1.000
_cell.angle_alpha   90.00
_cell.angle_beta   90.00
_cell.angle_gamma   90.00
#
_symmetry.space_group_name_H-M   'P 1'
#
loop_
_entity.id
_entity.type
_entity.pdbx_description
1 polymer ?
#
loop_
_entity_poly.entity_id
_entity_poly.type
_entity_poly.pdbx_seq_one_letter_code
_entity_poly.pdbx_strand_id
1 'polypeptide(L)'
;MRKTDFCPRSMTELENATKALGCSSDIYGNNQYMCLPNAEKTSLVEFCFDGLMGMKEKGYCLEVYEGSLTTKSCENFLFGCPNEPWRNYEFYKYPACQAINIRDKCYRLDPSCSTDNNGINESNVEVSKIQDPIVIYSVLGAVIILLITIIVILLWERNTLKKDRTPIHVCHEDADPNIVGGSEMLDEFIVRTIKRNDTETSIESFVQEECDDLASAASKTR
;
A
#
# COMPACT_ATOMS: atom_id res chain seq x y z
N MET A 1 -30.85 14.21 20.86
CA MET A 1 -30.63 13.02 19.99
C MET A 1 -31.54 13.11 18.78
N ARG A 2 -31.01 12.83 17.59
CA ARG A 2 -31.73 12.82 16.31
C ARG A 2 -31.56 11.44 15.67
N LYS A 3 -32.62 10.88 15.07
CA LYS A 3 -32.49 9.65 14.28
C LYS A 3 -31.76 9.94 12.97
N THR A 4 -30.95 9.00 12.51
CA THR A 4 -30.25 9.05 11.22
C THR A 4 -30.28 7.67 10.55
N ASP A 5 -30.16 7.66 9.23
CA ASP A 5 -30.12 6.42 8.45
C ASP A 5 -28.71 5.83 8.38
N PHE A 6 -27.68 6.67 8.55
CA PHE A 6 -26.28 6.27 8.51
C PHE A 6 -25.46 7.05 9.53
N CYS A 7 -24.46 6.36 10.08
CA CYS A 7 -23.41 6.95 10.91
C CYS A 7 -22.13 7.14 10.08
N PRO A 8 -21.27 8.09 10.47
CA PRO A 8 -19.97 8.27 9.84
C PRO A 8 -19.12 6.99 9.83
N ARG A 9 -18.48 6.73 8.69
CA ARG A 9 -17.54 5.61 8.48
C ARG A 9 -16.11 6.06 8.21
N SER A 10 -15.88 7.37 8.20
CA SER A 10 -14.58 7.99 7.97
C SER A 10 -14.41 9.23 8.85
N MET A 11 -13.17 9.66 9.04
CA MET A 11 -12.88 10.90 9.78
C MET A 11 -13.53 12.13 9.12
N THR A 12 -13.51 12.18 7.79
CA THR A 12 -14.11 13.29 7.03
C THR A 12 -15.63 13.36 7.23
N GLU A 13 -16.32 12.22 7.19
CA GLU A 13 -17.75 12.17 7.50
C GLU A 13 -18.03 12.56 8.95
N LEU A 14 -17.17 12.13 9.90
CA LEU A 14 -17.30 12.47 11.30
C LEU A 14 -17.23 13.99 11.48
N GLU A 15 -16.19 14.65 10.95
CA GLU A 15 -16.02 16.10 11.04
C GLU A 15 -17.18 16.87 10.41
N ASN A 16 -17.68 16.42 9.26
CA ASN A 16 -18.82 17.03 8.60
C ASN A 16 -20.09 16.92 9.45
N ALA A 17 -20.34 15.73 10.02
CA ALA A 17 -21.49 15.51 10.88
C ALA A 17 -21.39 16.30 12.20
N THR A 18 -20.20 16.38 12.79
CA THR A 18 -19.92 17.22 13.97
C THR A 18 -20.25 18.68 13.72
N LYS A 19 -19.77 19.24 12.59
CA LYS A 19 -20.05 20.63 12.21
C LYS A 19 -21.54 20.85 11.95
N ALA A 20 -22.19 19.92 11.24
CA ALA A 20 -23.62 20.02 10.93
C ALA A 20 -24.51 19.99 12.18
N LEU A 21 -24.15 19.18 13.18
CA LEU A 21 -24.88 19.09 14.44
C LEU A 21 -24.46 20.14 15.48
N GLY A 22 -23.33 20.83 15.26
CA GLY A 22 -22.79 21.86 16.14
C GLY A 22 -22.22 21.32 17.45
N CYS A 23 -21.66 20.11 17.44
CA CYS A 23 -21.07 19.53 18.66
C CYS A 23 -19.72 20.16 19.00
N SER A 24 -19.48 20.34 20.30
CA SER A 24 -18.21 20.80 20.87
C SER A 24 -17.20 19.66 21.00
N SER A 25 -16.04 20.00 21.57
CA SER A 25 -15.10 19.02 22.10
C SER A 25 -15.18 18.98 23.63
N ASP A 26 -14.79 17.85 24.21
CA ASP A 26 -14.64 17.74 25.66
C ASP A 26 -13.43 18.55 26.17
N ILE A 27 -13.20 18.54 27.50
CA ILE A 27 -12.11 19.29 28.13
C ILE A 27 -10.70 18.87 27.66
N TYR A 28 -10.57 17.72 27.00
CA TYR A 28 -9.32 17.20 26.44
C TYR A 28 -9.23 17.40 24.92
N GLY A 29 -10.19 18.10 24.31
CA GLY A 29 -10.24 18.36 22.88
C GLY A 29 -10.81 17.21 22.05
N ASN A 30 -11.37 16.16 22.67
CA ASN A 30 -11.98 15.06 21.92
C ASN A 30 -13.36 15.46 21.41
N ASN A 31 -13.65 15.13 20.15
CA ASN A 31 -14.93 15.41 19.51
C ASN A 31 -16.09 14.77 20.29
N GLN A 32 -17.10 15.57 20.65
CA GLN A 32 -18.28 15.09 21.40
C GLN A 32 -19.41 14.54 20.53
N TYR A 33 -19.30 14.60 19.21
CA TYR A 33 -20.27 13.98 18.31
C TYR A 33 -20.25 12.46 18.46
N MET A 34 -21.43 11.86 18.59
CA MET A 34 -21.61 10.42 18.58
C MET A 34 -22.73 10.05 17.62
N CYS A 35 -22.55 8.92 16.94
CA CYS A 35 -23.61 8.26 16.20
C CYS A 35 -23.57 6.76 16.47
N LEU A 36 -24.61 6.25 17.11
CA LEU A 36 -24.65 4.90 17.67
C LEU A 36 -26.03 4.27 17.45
N PRO A 37 -26.13 2.93 17.41
CA PRO A 37 -27.42 2.26 17.53
C PRO A 37 -28.01 2.50 18.92
N ASN A 38 -29.34 2.60 18.98
CA ASN A 38 -30.02 2.46 20.26
C ASN A 38 -30.01 0.99 20.74
N ALA A 39 -30.18 0.78 22.03
CA ALA A 39 -30.13 -0.56 22.62
C ALA A 39 -31.17 -1.52 22.03
N GLU A 40 -32.34 -1.01 21.66
CA GLU A 40 -33.41 -1.79 21.02
C GLU A 40 -33.14 -2.15 19.54
N LYS A 41 -32.05 -1.62 18.94
CA LYS A 41 -31.69 -1.81 17.53
C LYS A 41 -32.80 -1.37 16.56
N THR A 42 -33.61 -0.40 16.96
CA THR A 42 -34.71 0.13 16.15
C THR A 42 -34.30 1.35 15.31
N SER A 43 -33.17 2.00 15.63
CA SER A 43 -32.63 3.11 14.85
C SER A 43 -31.17 3.41 15.19
N LEU A 44 -30.47 4.09 14.29
CA LEU A 44 -29.26 4.83 14.61
C LEU A 44 -29.64 6.23 15.10
N VAL A 45 -28.92 6.71 16.10
CA VAL A 45 -29.12 8.04 16.68
C VAL A 45 -27.80 8.79 16.73
N GLU A 46 -27.85 10.05 16.34
CA GLU A 46 -26.74 10.99 16.49
C GLU A 46 -27.05 12.08 17.51
N PHE A 47 -26.01 12.54 18.21
CA PHE A 47 -26.12 13.53 19.27
C PHE A 47 -24.74 14.06 19.67
N CYS A 48 -24.74 15.20 20.37
CA CYS A 48 -23.58 15.67 21.10
C CYS A 48 -23.61 15.07 22.50
N PHE A 49 -22.59 14.29 22.84
CA PHE A 49 -22.42 13.72 24.16
C PHE A 49 -21.90 14.78 25.13
N ASP A 50 -22.52 14.89 26.31
CA ASP A 50 -22.21 15.91 27.31
C ASP A 50 -21.19 15.45 28.38
N GLY A 51 -20.65 14.23 28.23
CA GLY A 51 -19.64 13.67 29.13
C GLY A 51 -18.21 13.68 28.59
N LEU A 52 -17.31 13.09 29.39
CA LEU A 52 -15.92 12.87 29.00
C LEU A 52 -15.81 11.70 28.02
N MET A 53 -15.04 11.89 26.95
CA MET A 53 -14.80 10.83 25.97
C MET A 53 -13.77 9.83 26.51
N GLY A 54 -14.27 8.79 27.16
CA GLY A 54 -13.45 7.75 27.79
C GLY A 54 -12.96 6.65 26.85
N MET A 55 -12.22 5.72 27.47
CA MET A 55 -11.81 4.45 26.88
C MET A 55 -12.93 3.40 27.02
N LYS A 56 -12.92 2.43 26.10
CA LYS A 56 -13.77 1.24 26.10
C LYS A 56 -12.91 0.01 25.97
N GLU A 57 -13.41 -1.05 26.58
CA GLU A 57 -12.81 -2.36 26.47
C GLU A 57 -13.01 -2.93 25.07
N LYS A 58 -12.08 -3.80 24.67
CA LYS A 58 -12.24 -4.64 23.48
C LYS A 58 -13.43 -5.58 23.64
N GLY A 59 -13.96 -6.09 22.53
CA GLY A 59 -15.07 -7.05 22.54
C GLY A 59 -16.45 -6.40 22.67
N TYR A 60 -16.54 -5.08 22.73
CA TYR A 60 -17.80 -4.36 22.95
C TYR A 60 -18.06 -3.27 21.91
N CYS A 61 -19.30 -3.22 21.43
CA CYS A 61 -19.87 -2.08 20.72
C CYS A 61 -20.50 -1.09 21.70
N LEU A 62 -20.56 0.19 21.30
CA LEU A 62 -21.27 1.24 22.03
C LEU A 62 -22.72 1.37 21.57
N GLU A 63 -23.63 1.59 22.52
CA GLU A 63 -25.06 1.75 22.29
C GLU A 63 -25.64 2.87 23.14
N VAL A 64 -26.81 3.36 22.76
CA VAL A 64 -27.57 4.34 23.54
C VAL A 64 -28.81 3.69 24.15
N TYR A 65 -28.93 3.77 25.48
CA TYR A 65 -30.12 3.37 26.22
C TYR A 65 -30.58 4.53 27.10
N GLU A 66 -31.82 4.99 26.93
CA GLU A 66 -32.41 6.09 27.73
C GLU A 66 -31.51 7.34 27.85
N GLY A 67 -30.84 7.71 26.75
CA GLY A 67 -29.94 8.88 26.72
C GLY A 67 -28.53 8.61 27.25
N SER A 68 -28.27 7.43 27.82
CA SER A 68 -26.98 7.04 28.38
C SER A 68 -26.21 6.09 27.47
N LEU A 69 -24.88 6.19 27.51
CA LEU A 69 -23.99 5.26 26.82
C LEU A 69 -23.93 3.92 27.54
N THR A 70 -24.13 2.85 26.79
CA THR A 70 -24.02 1.46 27.26
C THR A 70 -23.16 0.66 26.30
N THR A 71 -22.79 -0.57 26.70
CA THR A 71 -21.98 -1.47 25.88
C THR A 71 -22.70 -2.78 25.63
N LYS A 72 -22.46 -3.39 24.47
CA LYS A 72 -22.96 -4.71 24.10
C LYS A 72 -21.81 -5.54 23.53
N SER A 73 -21.67 -6.77 24.02
CA SER A 73 -20.65 -7.69 23.52
C SER A 73 -20.88 -7.96 22.03
N CYS A 74 -19.80 -7.87 21.26
CA CYS A 74 -19.75 -8.18 19.84
C CYS A 74 -18.75 -9.30 19.52
N GLU A 75 -18.25 -10.02 20.53
CA GLU A 75 -17.22 -11.05 20.36
C GLU A 75 -17.65 -12.19 19.42
N ASN A 76 -18.96 -12.41 19.30
CA ASN A 76 -19.53 -13.39 18.40
C ASN A 76 -19.72 -12.86 16.97
N PHE A 77 -19.42 -11.59 16.69
CA PHE A 77 -19.54 -11.06 15.33
C PHE A 77 -18.61 -11.81 14.39
N LEU A 78 -19.07 -12.02 13.15
CA LEU A 78 -18.26 -12.62 12.09
C LEU A 78 -16.96 -11.84 11.87
N PHE A 79 -17.02 -10.50 11.96
CA PHE A 79 -15.86 -9.60 11.90
C PHE A 79 -16.23 -8.18 12.36
N GLY A 80 -15.19 -7.35 12.60
CA GLY A 80 -15.34 -5.91 12.83
C GLY A 80 -15.65 -5.50 14.27
N CYS A 81 -15.66 -6.44 15.22
CA CYS A 81 -15.69 -6.13 16.65
C CYS A 81 -14.32 -5.58 17.11
N PRO A 82 -14.26 -4.54 17.96
CA PRO A 82 -13.00 -4.03 18.48
C PRO A 82 -12.19 -5.12 19.19
N ASN A 83 -10.94 -5.33 18.78
CA ASN A 83 -10.03 -6.33 19.35
C ASN A 83 -9.02 -5.74 20.35
N GLU A 84 -8.96 -4.42 20.44
CA GLU A 84 -8.12 -3.65 21.37
C GLU A 84 -8.97 -2.60 22.10
N PRO A 85 -8.53 -2.12 23.28
CA PRO A 85 -9.15 -0.98 23.94
C PRO A 85 -9.16 0.25 23.02
N TRP A 86 -10.28 0.96 22.97
CA TRP A 86 -10.52 2.03 22.01
C TRP A 86 -11.23 3.22 22.67
N ARG A 87 -11.28 4.38 22.02
CA ARG A 87 -11.90 5.59 22.58
C ARG A 87 -13.30 5.81 22.02
N ASN A 88 -14.24 6.30 22.82
CA ASN A 88 -15.64 6.48 22.40
C ASN A 88 -15.81 7.26 21.09
N TYR A 89 -15.03 8.33 20.91
CA TYR A 89 -15.09 9.19 19.72
C TYR A 89 -14.54 8.50 18.44
N GLU A 90 -13.95 7.31 18.57
CA GLU A 90 -13.45 6.51 17.46
C GLU A 90 -14.46 5.44 16.99
N PHE A 91 -15.72 5.56 17.40
CA PHE A 91 -16.81 4.64 17.01
C PHE A 91 -16.92 4.44 15.49
N TYR A 92 -16.57 5.45 14.69
CA TYR A 92 -16.59 5.38 13.22
C TYR A 92 -15.62 4.35 12.64
N LYS A 93 -14.56 3.97 13.39
CA LYS A 93 -13.62 2.92 12.98
C LYS A 93 -14.22 1.52 13.01
N TYR A 94 -15.38 1.36 13.66
CA TYR A 94 -16.04 0.06 13.87
C TYR A 94 -17.43 0.04 13.21
N PRO A 95 -17.52 0.06 11.87
CA PRO A 95 -18.81 0.10 11.16
C PRO A 95 -19.68 -1.13 11.43
N ALA A 96 -19.10 -2.27 11.82
CA ALA A 96 -19.85 -3.46 12.26
C ALA A 96 -20.73 -3.15 13.49
N CYS A 97 -20.25 -2.30 14.41
CA CYS A 97 -21.01 -1.83 15.57
C CYS A 97 -22.11 -0.82 15.24
N GLN A 98 -22.23 -0.40 13.98
CA GLN A 98 -23.30 0.49 13.50
C GLN A 98 -24.27 -0.27 12.58
N ALA A 99 -23.88 -1.46 12.11
CA ALA A 99 -24.64 -2.24 11.16
C ALA A 99 -25.75 -3.03 11.88
N ILE A 100 -26.93 -2.42 12.01
CA ILE A 100 -28.10 -3.05 12.63
C ILE A 100 -29.14 -3.51 11.59
N ASN A 101 -29.85 -4.58 11.91
CA ASN A 101 -31.07 -4.98 11.26
C ASN A 101 -32.25 -4.50 12.13
N ILE A 102 -32.98 -3.51 11.63
CA ILE A 102 -34.08 -2.87 12.36
C ILE A 102 -35.30 -3.80 12.49
N ARG A 103 -35.52 -4.69 11.50
CA ARG A 103 -36.62 -5.65 11.51
C ARG A 103 -36.42 -6.70 12.59
N ASP A 104 -35.23 -7.30 12.61
CA ASP A 104 -34.90 -8.41 13.51
C ASP A 104 -34.25 -7.94 14.82
N LYS A 105 -34.07 -6.62 14.98
CA LYS A 105 -33.55 -5.93 16.17
C LYS A 105 -32.22 -6.49 16.67
N CYS A 106 -31.30 -6.72 15.74
CA CYS A 106 -29.99 -7.31 16.00
C CYS A 106 -28.89 -6.67 15.17
N TYR A 107 -27.63 -7.00 15.45
CA TYR A 107 -26.50 -6.59 14.63
C TYR A 107 -26.35 -7.50 13.41
N ARG A 108 -26.18 -6.94 12.22
CA ARG A 108 -26.08 -7.71 10.97
C ARG A 108 -24.91 -8.69 10.95
N LEU A 109 -23.90 -8.45 11.77
CA LEU A 109 -22.67 -9.24 11.84
C LEU A 109 -22.73 -10.30 12.94
N ASP A 110 -23.76 -10.27 13.78
CA ASP A 110 -24.01 -11.30 14.78
C ASP A 110 -24.60 -12.54 14.10
N PRO A 111 -24.00 -13.73 14.21
CA PRO A 111 -24.51 -14.97 13.62
C PRO A 111 -25.94 -15.32 14.08
N SER A 112 -26.35 -14.88 15.27
CA SER A 112 -27.72 -15.06 15.74
C SER A 112 -28.72 -14.14 15.04
N CYS A 113 -28.26 -13.08 14.37
CA CYS A 113 -29.05 -12.19 13.55
C CYS A 113 -29.33 -12.84 12.19
N SER A 114 -30.17 -13.89 12.22
CA SER A 114 -30.61 -14.58 11.02
C SER A 114 -31.55 -13.68 10.24
N THR A 115 -31.17 -13.38 9.00
CA THR A 115 -32.16 -13.11 7.97
C THR A 115 -32.67 -14.47 7.55
N ASP A 116 -33.96 -14.74 7.72
CA ASP A 116 -34.57 -15.96 7.18
C ASP A 116 -34.07 -16.19 5.75
N ASN A 117 -33.72 -17.44 5.43
CA ASN A 117 -33.18 -17.94 4.16
C ASN A 117 -34.11 -17.68 2.95
N ASN A 118 -34.38 -16.43 2.61
CA ASN A 118 -35.08 -15.99 1.41
C ASN A 118 -34.59 -14.59 1.04
N GLY A 119 -33.39 -14.54 0.45
CA GLY A 119 -32.89 -13.33 -0.16
C GLY A 119 -31.41 -13.08 0.06
N ILE A 120 -30.55 -14.06 -0.28
CA ILE A 120 -29.27 -13.70 -0.90
C ILE A 120 -29.61 -13.16 -2.30
N ASN A 121 -30.23 -11.99 -2.34
CA ASN A 121 -30.05 -11.06 -3.42
C ASN A 121 -29.11 -10.04 -2.82
N GLU A 122 -27.83 -10.19 -3.13
CA GLU A 122 -26.80 -9.18 -2.92
C GLU A 122 -27.30 -7.82 -3.45
N SER A 123 -27.97 -7.06 -2.60
CA SER A 123 -28.23 -5.66 -2.86
C SER A 123 -27.14 -4.86 -2.17
N ASN A 124 -26.08 -4.60 -2.94
CA ASN A 124 -25.24 -3.42 -2.90
C ASN A 124 -24.67 -3.06 -1.53
N VAL A 125 -23.85 -3.95 -1.00
CA VAL A 125 -22.71 -3.51 -0.22
C VAL A 125 -21.64 -3.10 -1.23
N GLU A 126 -21.62 -1.83 -1.62
CA GLU A 126 -20.40 -1.19 -2.15
C GLU A 126 -19.38 -1.12 -1.02
N VAL A 127 -18.85 -2.28 -0.66
CA VAL A 127 -17.45 -2.36 -0.26
C VAL A 127 -16.75 -2.36 -1.60
N SER A 128 -16.00 -1.30 -1.88
CA SER A 128 -14.94 -1.32 -2.88
C SER A 128 -13.91 -2.38 -2.47
N LYS A 129 -14.28 -3.65 -2.65
CA LYS A 129 -13.40 -4.80 -2.61
C LYS A 129 -12.59 -4.70 -3.89
N ILE A 130 -11.51 -3.92 -3.87
CA ILE A 130 -10.39 -4.21 -4.76
C ILE A 130 -9.66 -5.41 -4.12
N GLN A 131 -10.29 -6.57 -4.17
CA GLN A 131 -9.68 -7.84 -3.81
C GLN A 131 -10.13 -8.93 -4.79
N ASP A 132 -10.27 -8.55 -6.06
CA ASP A 132 -10.27 -9.55 -7.12
C ASP A 132 -8.81 -9.94 -7.38
N PRO A 133 -8.42 -11.21 -7.16
CA PRO A 133 -7.07 -11.66 -7.49
C PRO A 133 -6.72 -11.33 -8.96
N ILE A 134 -7.73 -11.33 -9.83
CA ILE A 134 -7.62 -11.01 -11.26
C ILE A 134 -7.11 -9.59 -11.50
N VAL A 135 -7.61 -8.58 -10.77
CA VAL A 135 -7.18 -7.18 -10.96
C VAL A 135 -5.75 -6.99 -10.47
N ILE A 136 -5.39 -7.63 -9.35
CA ILE A 136 -4.03 -7.60 -8.80
C ILE A 136 -3.04 -8.28 -9.78
N TYR A 137 -3.38 -9.45 -10.32
CA TYR A 137 -2.54 -10.13 -11.31
C TYR A 137 -2.42 -9.34 -12.62
N SER A 138 -3.48 -8.63 -13.04
CA SER A 138 -3.44 -7.78 -14.23
C SER A 138 -2.48 -6.60 -14.06
N VAL A 139 -2.51 -5.93 -12.90
CA VAL A 139 -1.62 -4.78 -12.63
C VAL A 139 -0.17 -5.24 -12.49
N LEU A 140 0.08 -6.34 -11.75
CA LEU A 140 1.42 -6.91 -11.63
C LEU A 140 1.99 -7.37 -12.98
N GLY A 141 1.16 -7.99 -13.83
CA GLY A 141 1.55 -8.40 -15.17
C GLY A 141 1.97 -7.23 -16.06
N ALA A 142 1.21 -6.13 -16.04
CA ALA A 142 1.53 -4.93 -16.81
C ALA A 142 2.87 -4.32 -16.39
N VAL A 143 3.16 -4.26 -15.08
CA VAL A 143 4.43 -3.75 -14.55
C VAL A 143 5.61 -4.62 -14.99
N ILE A 144 5.48 -5.95 -14.93
CA ILE A 144 6.54 -6.87 -15.34
C ILE A 144 6.85 -6.73 -16.83
N ILE A 145 5.82 -6.61 -17.69
CA ILE A 145 6.01 -6.43 -19.14
C ILE A 145 6.76 -5.12 -19.41
N LEU A 146 6.41 -4.03 -18.73
CA LEU A 146 7.12 -2.76 -18.88
C LEU A 146 8.60 -2.88 -18.49
N LEU A 147 8.90 -3.56 -17.38
CA LEU A 147 10.30 -3.78 -16.97
C LEU A 147 11.08 -4.59 -18.00
N ILE A 148 10.49 -5.65 -18.56
CA ILE A 148 11.13 -6.46 -19.61
C ILE A 148 11.39 -5.62 -20.85
N THR A 149 10.44 -4.79 -21.29
CA THR A 149 10.64 -3.93 -22.47
C THR A 149 11.78 -2.93 -22.26
N ILE A 150 11.88 -2.34 -21.07
CA ILE A 150 12.98 -1.42 -20.72
C ILE A 150 14.31 -2.17 -20.76
N ILE A 151 14.40 -3.37 -20.17
CA ILE A 151 15.63 -4.17 -20.20
C ILE A 151 16.04 -4.49 -21.64
N VAL A 152 15.10 -4.88 -22.51
CA VAL A 152 15.39 -5.16 -23.92
C VAL A 152 15.91 -3.91 -24.64
N ILE A 153 15.32 -2.74 -24.39
CA ILE A 153 15.79 -1.46 -24.96
C ILE A 153 17.21 -1.16 -24.48
N LEU A 154 17.49 -1.28 -23.17
CA LEU A 154 18.82 -1.04 -22.61
C LEU A 154 19.87 -2.03 -23.16
N LEU A 155 19.50 -3.29 -23.37
CA LEU A 155 20.38 -4.29 -24.00
C LEU A 155 20.58 -4.00 -25.49
N TRP A 156 19.56 -3.51 -26.19
CA TRP A 156 19.67 -3.11 -27.59
C TRP A 156 20.59 -1.90 -27.74
N GLU A 157 20.44 -0.86 -26.92
CA GLU A 157 21.34 0.30 -26.89
C GLU A 157 22.78 -0.10 -26.56
N ARG A 158 22.99 -1.02 -25.62
CA ARG A 158 24.34 -1.53 -25.32
C ARG A 158 24.95 -2.32 -26.49
N ASN A 159 24.14 -2.98 -27.31
CA ASN A 159 24.60 -3.73 -28.47
C ASN A 159 24.80 -2.85 -29.71
N THR A 160 24.01 -1.79 -29.90
CA THR A 160 24.25 -0.80 -30.96
C THR A 160 25.55 -0.03 -30.67
N LEU A 161 25.84 0.30 -29.41
CA LEU A 161 27.12 0.89 -29.00
C LEU A 161 28.32 -0.05 -29.16
N LYS A 162 28.12 -1.38 -29.17
CA LYS A 162 29.18 -2.35 -29.47
C LYS A 162 29.42 -2.54 -30.98
N LYS A 163 28.42 -2.23 -31.83
CA LYS A 163 28.51 -2.39 -33.28
C LYS A 163 29.41 -1.34 -33.95
N ASP A 164 29.65 -0.20 -33.30
CA ASP A 164 30.54 0.87 -33.80
C ASP A 164 32.02 0.72 -33.39
N ARG A 165 32.44 -0.40 -32.78
CA ARG A 165 33.86 -0.76 -32.74
C ARG A 165 34.18 -1.70 -33.89
N THR A 166 34.29 -1.15 -35.11
CA THR A 166 35.18 -1.74 -36.11
C THR A 166 36.57 -1.83 -35.49
N PRO A 167 37.23 -3.01 -35.44
CA PRO A 167 38.61 -3.08 -35.04
C PRO A 167 39.42 -2.33 -36.10
N ILE A 168 40.03 -1.21 -35.70
CA ILE A 168 41.03 -0.54 -36.52
C ILE A 168 42.18 -1.54 -36.64
N HIS A 169 42.30 -2.16 -37.82
CA HIS A 169 43.51 -2.85 -38.23
C HIS A 169 44.57 -1.77 -38.46
N VAL A 170 45.37 -1.48 -37.43
CA VAL A 170 46.61 -0.72 -37.62
C VAL A 170 47.68 -1.72 -38.03
N CYS A 171 48.05 -1.72 -39.31
CA CYS A 171 49.29 -2.36 -39.74
C CYS A 171 50.45 -1.59 -39.11
N HIS A 172 51.33 -2.31 -38.43
CA HIS A 172 52.60 -1.79 -37.93
C HIS A 172 53.54 -1.68 -39.14
N GLU A 173 53.96 -0.46 -39.50
CA GLU A 173 55.15 -0.24 -40.31
C GLU A 173 56.33 -0.02 -39.37
N ASP A 174 57.41 -0.73 -39.67
CA ASP A 174 58.58 -0.91 -38.82
C ASP A 174 59.43 0.35 -38.62
N ALA A 175 60.02 0.37 -37.43
CA ALA A 175 61.36 0.86 -37.10
C ALA A 175 61.66 2.38 -37.16
N ASP A 176 61.82 2.91 -35.95
CA ASP A 176 62.83 3.90 -35.53
C ASP A 176 64.16 3.82 -36.34
N PRO A 177 64.90 4.93 -36.52
CA PRO A 177 65.63 5.39 -35.35
C PRO A 177 65.92 6.90 -35.26
N ASN A 178 66.13 7.30 -34.00
CA ASN A 178 67.22 8.18 -33.54
C ASN A 178 66.96 9.70 -33.42
N ILE A 179 67.25 10.17 -32.19
CA ILE A 179 67.94 11.44 -31.83
C ILE A 179 67.07 12.59 -31.28
N VAL A 180 67.20 12.73 -29.95
CA VAL A 180 67.45 13.97 -29.15
C VAL A 180 66.35 15.01 -29.00
N GLY A 181 66.12 15.38 -27.73
CA GLY A 181 65.82 16.76 -27.34
C GLY A 181 64.73 16.86 -26.29
N GLY A 182 65.03 17.56 -25.18
CA GLY A 182 64.13 17.69 -24.04
C GLY A 182 63.12 18.83 -24.15
N SER A 183 62.67 19.24 -22.96
CA SER A 183 61.75 20.34 -22.60
C SER A 183 60.25 20.03 -22.71
N GLU A 184 59.57 20.16 -21.56
CA GLU A 184 58.51 21.17 -21.31
C GLU A 184 57.39 21.25 -22.36
N MET A 185 56.09 21.32 -22.06
CA MET A 185 55.39 21.96 -20.94
C MET A 185 53.94 22.09 -21.41
N LEU A 186 52.96 21.74 -20.55
CA LEU A 186 51.54 22.17 -20.58
C LEU A 186 50.74 21.77 -21.86
N ASP A 187 49.43 21.55 -21.88
CA ASP A 187 48.30 21.81 -20.98
C ASP A 187 47.26 20.73 -21.29
N GLU A 188 46.67 20.06 -20.30
CA GLU A 188 45.47 20.53 -19.59
C GLU A 188 44.26 20.71 -20.50
N PHE A 189 43.40 19.69 -20.54
CA PHE A 189 41.96 19.95 -20.49
C PHE A 189 41.28 18.94 -19.58
N ILE A 190 41.17 19.35 -18.31
CA ILE A 190 40.32 18.74 -17.29
C ILE A 190 38.87 19.11 -17.58
N VAL A 191 38.00 18.11 -17.71
CA VAL A 191 36.63 18.13 -17.13
C VAL A 191 36.29 16.67 -16.75
N ARG A 192 36.77 16.15 -15.61
CA ARG A 192 36.01 16.03 -14.34
C ARG A 192 34.50 15.94 -14.59
N THR A 193 33.85 14.80 -14.38
CA THR A 193 33.15 14.42 -13.13
C THR A 193 32.66 12.98 -13.38
N ILE A 194 32.91 11.98 -12.52
CA ILE A 194 32.07 11.66 -11.35
C ILE A 194 32.92 10.90 -10.34
N LYS A 195 32.95 11.43 -9.11
CA LYS A 195 33.44 10.77 -7.91
C LYS A 195 32.24 10.60 -6.97
N ARG A 196 31.86 9.37 -6.66
CA ARG A 196 31.37 8.98 -5.32
C ARG A 196 31.33 7.45 -5.17
N ASN A 197 32.29 6.95 -4.40
CA ASN A 197 32.21 5.95 -3.33
C ASN A 197 30.79 5.74 -2.76
N ASP A 198 30.42 4.63 -2.12
CA ASP A 198 30.94 3.27 -1.93
C ASP A 198 29.72 2.55 -1.29
N THR A 199 29.52 1.27 -1.58
CA THR A 199 28.99 0.35 -0.56
C THR A 199 29.40 -1.06 -0.94
N GLU A 200 30.46 -1.46 -0.27
CA GLU A 200 31.03 -2.79 -0.24
C GLU A 200 30.03 -3.77 0.39
N THR A 201 29.75 -4.88 -0.28
CA THR A 201 29.39 -6.13 0.40
C THR A 201 29.88 -7.31 -0.44
N SER A 202 31.10 -7.73 -0.11
CA SER A 202 31.46 -9.12 0.16
C SER A 202 31.70 -10.10 -0.99
N ILE A 203 32.91 -10.69 -0.87
CA ILE A 203 33.31 -12.06 -1.21
C ILE A 203 33.71 -12.23 -2.68
N GLU A 204 35.00 -12.05 -2.97
CA GLU A 204 35.97 -13.16 -3.12
C GLU A 204 35.47 -14.25 -4.08
N SER A 205 36.13 -14.40 -5.23
CA SER A 205 36.93 -15.60 -5.51
C SER A 205 37.36 -15.68 -6.97
N PHE A 206 38.62 -16.10 -7.12
CA PHE A 206 39.16 -16.92 -8.20
C PHE A 206 39.53 -16.26 -9.55
N VAL A 207 40.77 -15.79 -9.55
CA VAL A 207 41.80 -16.18 -10.55
C VAL A 207 41.78 -17.69 -10.80
N GLN A 208 41.90 -18.10 -12.07
CA GLN A 208 42.60 -19.26 -12.68
C GLN A 208 41.83 -19.56 -13.99
N GLU A 209 42.42 -19.47 -15.20
CA GLU A 209 43.17 -20.57 -15.87
C GLU A 209 42.23 -21.78 -16.12
N GLU A 210 42.03 -22.36 -17.30
CA GLU A 210 42.89 -22.74 -18.43
C GLU A 210 41.98 -22.80 -19.67
N CYS A 211 42.45 -22.35 -20.83
CA CYS A 211 43.02 -23.21 -21.87
C CYS A 211 42.14 -24.39 -22.29
N ASP A 212 41.73 -24.28 -23.56
CA ASP A 212 41.55 -25.39 -24.51
C ASP A 212 40.48 -26.44 -24.18
N ASP A 213 39.38 -26.37 -24.94
CA ASP A 213 38.92 -27.60 -25.58
C ASP A 213 38.84 -27.40 -27.10
N LEU A 214 39.71 -28.19 -27.72
CA LEU A 214 40.00 -28.30 -29.12
C LEU A 214 38.79 -28.85 -29.88
N ALA A 215 38.67 -28.36 -31.11
CA ALA A 215 38.26 -29.13 -32.28
C ALA A 215 36.88 -29.83 -32.25
N SER A 216 36.00 -29.36 -33.11
CA SER A 216 35.46 -30.15 -34.24
C SER A 216 34.01 -29.75 -34.53
N ALA A 217 33.85 -28.92 -35.56
CA ALA A 217 32.81 -29.06 -36.57
C ALA A 217 33.08 -27.97 -37.61
N ALA A 218 33.83 -28.34 -38.66
CA ALA A 218 33.26 -28.50 -39.99
C ALA A 218 33.10 -27.13 -40.68
N SER A 219 33.59 -26.85 -41.87
CA SER A 219 33.98 -27.64 -43.03
C SER A 219 33.67 -26.69 -44.18
N LYS A 220 34.61 -26.50 -45.11
CA LYS A 220 34.39 -25.93 -46.46
C LYS A 220 33.83 -24.51 -46.48
N THR A 221 34.54 -23.54 -47.04
CA THR A 221 34.47 -23.13 -48.46
C THR A 221 35.19 -21.78 -48.44
N ARG A 222 36.19 -21.41 -49.24
CA ARG A 222 36.78 -21.84 -50.51
C ARG A 222 38.17 -21.21 -50.58
#